data_AF-A0A959LN51-F1
#
_entry.id   AF-A0A959LN51-F1
#
_cell.length_a   1.000
_cell.length_b   1.000
_cell.length_c   1.000
_cell.angle_alpha   90.00
_cell.angle_beta   90.00
_cell.angle_gamma   90.00
#
_symmetry.space_group_name_H-M   'P 1'
#
loop_
_entity.id
_entity.type
_entity.pdbx_description
1 polymer ?
#
loop_
_entity_poly.entity_id
_entity_poly.type
_entity_poly.pdbx_seq_one_letter_code
_entity_poly.pdbx_strand_id
1 'polypeptide(L)'
;MKHILSIVVILLLAQACDAQKIRFTDTSNVWYYTFTRAHSNGQFLGEYQGDSLFNGVTYLVMRTPPFALGIRLVREDSINKKIYVIDDTSEKLLYDFTLEVGDTFSYISPTGVINYHIVNKVDSVQIDSIWYKVRHFKNISGGFPYTVIDNIGCTGGITFPFWTYTTTVYFQRLNCFFNNRSKPIMSNAISTPYGLPFTNTDSCYVSVGDVVGEKDDKVSISPHPVTSVSTMSLPYLMKEATYTLYNAMGQKVEQRTIRNLDKLQLQQHNTGVYYYIVSDEVKGKAYRGKIIFE
;
A
#
# COMPACT_ATOMS: atom_id res chain seq x y z
N MET A 1 -20.06 50.07 3.10
CA MET A 1 -20.49 48.80 3.74
C MET A 1 -20.99 47.75 2.76
N LYS A 2 -21.88 48.05 1.80
CA LYS A 2 -22.38 47.04 0.82
C LYS A 2 -21.26 46.33 0.02
N HIS A 3 -20.23 47.05 -0.42
CA HIS A 3 -19.10 46.46 -1.16
C HIS A 3 -18.20 45.54 -0.32
N ILE A 4 -18.09 45.77 0.99
CA ILE A 4 -17.27 44.92 1.88
C ILE A 4 -17.95 43.56 2.05
N LEU A 5 -19.27 43.54 2.22
CA LEU A 5 -20.03 42.29 2.33
C LEU A 5 -19.90 41.43 1.07
N SER A 6 -20.00 42.03 -0.12
CA SER A 6 -19.81 41.32 -1.39
C SER A 6 -18.42 40.72 -1.54
N ILE A 7 -17.37 41.45 -1.15
CA ILE A 7 -15.98 40.94 -1.20
C ILE A 7 -15.80 39.76 -0.23
N VAL A 8 -16.32 39.87 0.99
CA VAL A 8 -16.25 38.77 1.97
C VAL A 8 -16.97 37.52 1.47
N VAL A 9 -18.15 37.67 0.88
CA VAL A 9 -18.90 36.53 0.30
C VAL A 9 -18.11 35.88 -0.85
N ILE A 10 -17.50 36.67 -1.75
CA ILE A 10 -16.68 36.14 -2.84
C ILE A 10 -15.46 35.38 -2.31
N LEU A 11 -14.78 35.92 -1.28
CA LEU A 11 -13.63 35.25 -0.66
C LEU A 11 -14.03 33.93 0.02
N LEU A 12 -15.17 33.89 0.72
CA LEU A 12 -15.68 32.66 1.34
C LEU A 12 -16.05 31.60 0.29
N LEU A 13 -16.67 32.01 -0.82
CA LEU A 13 -17.00 31.11 -1.93
C LEU A 13 -15.74 30.59 -2.62
N ALA A 14 -14.71 31.42 -2.79
CA ALA A 14 -13.43 31.01 -3.35
C ALA A 14 -12.73 29.97 -2.46
N GLN A 15 -12.73 30.17 -1.14
CA GLN A 15 -12.17 29.19 -0.20
C GLN A 15 -12.97 27.90 -0.14
N ALA A 16 -14.30 27.97 -0.22
CA ALA A 16 -15.15 26.78 -0.28
C ALA A 16 -14.88 25.94 -1.55
N CYS A 17 -14.59 26.59 -2.67
CA CYS A 17 -14.25 25.92 -3.92
C CYS A 17 -12.87 25.22 -3.84
N ASP A 18 -11.86 25.89 -3.27
CA ASP A 18 -10.52 25.30 -3.15
C ASP A 18 -10.48 24.16 -2.12
N ALA A 19 -11.34 24.21 -1.09
CA ALA A 19 -11.48 23.14 -0.09
C ALA A 19 -12.10 21.85 -0.65
N GLN A 20 -12.84 21.92 -1.77
CA GLN A 20 -13.42 20.73 -2.41
C GLN A 20 -12.41 20.00 -3.31
N LYS A 21 -11.30 20.67 -3.66
CA LYS A 21 -10.29 20.11 -4.54
C LYS A 21 -9.41 19.14 -3.78
N ILE A 22 -9.34 17.91 -4.25
CA ILE A 22 -8.38 16.91 -3.78
C ILE A 22 -6.97 17.45 -4.01
N ARG A 23 -6.15 17.45 -2.96
CA ARG A 23 -4.73 17.77 -2.98
C ARG A 23 -3.93 16.50 -2.87
N PHE A 24 -2.75 16.43 -3.49
CA PHE A 24 -1.96 15.20 -3.45
C PHE A 24 -1.50 14.92 -2.02
N THR A 25 -1.18 15.98 -1.27
CA THR A 25 -0.79 15.95 0.13
C THR A 25 -1.95 16.14 1.10
N ASP A 26 -3.19 15.83 0.70
CA ASP A 26 -4.30 15.71 1.65
C ASP A 26 -4.09 14.46 2.52
N THR A 27 -4.01 14.62 3.84
CA THR A 27 -3.76 13.52 4.80
C THR A 27 -4.93 12.55 4.92
N SER A 28 -6.11 12.90 4.39
CA SER A 28 -7.26 12.02 4.29
C SER A 28 -7.22 11.09 3.07
N ASN A 29 -6.24 11.27 2.17
CA ASN A 29 -6.05 10.44 1.00
C ASN A 29 -5.60 9.04 1.38
N VAL A 30 -6.26 8.04 0.78
CA VAL A 30 -5.90 6.64 0.91
C VAL A 30 -5.93 5.98 -0.46
N TRP A 31 -4.82 5.35 -0.85
CA TRP A 31 -4.70 4.66 -2.12
C TRP A 31 -4.63 3.16 -1.90
N TYR A 32 -5.49 2.39 -2.56
CA TYR A 32 -5.42 0.94 -2.58
C TYR A 32 -4.92 0.47 -3.93
N TYR A 33 -3.77 -0.18 -3.91
CA TYR A 33 -3.18 -0.81 -5.09
C TYR A 33 -3.26 -2.32 -4.98
N THR A 34 -3.54 -2.99 -6.10
CA THR A 34 -3.10 -4.38 -6.29
C THR A 34 -1.75 -4.40 -6.95
N PHE A 35 -0.98 -5.43 -6.67
CA PHE A 35 0.20 -5.76 -7.44
C PHE A 35 0.21 -7.24 -7.82
N THR A 36 0.86 -7.51 -8.95
CA THR A 36 1.21 -8.86 -9.39
C THR A 36 2.72 -8.93 -9.50
N ARG A 37 3.31 -10.01 -8.96
CA ARG A 37 4.74 -10.31 -9.01
C ARG A 37 4.95 -11.79 -9.30
N ALA A 38 5.33 -12.17 -10.52
CA ALA A 38 5.69 -13.54 -10.94
C ALA A 38 4.73 -14.68 -10.51
N HIS A 39 4.68 -15.02 -9.22
CA HIS A 39 3.84 -16.04 -8.61
C HIS A 39 2.98 -15.55 -7.43
N SER A 40 2.99 -14.25 -7.10
CA SER A 40 2.16 -13.69 -6.04
C SER A 40 1.36 -12.50 -6.52
N ASN A 41 0.12 -12.43 -6.02
CA ASN A 41 -0.72 -11.25 -6.09
C ASN A 41 -0.86 -10.72 -4.68
N GLY A 42 -0.99 -9.41 -4.55
CA GLY A 42 -1.22 -8.80 -3.25
C GLY A 42 -1.92 -7.46 -3.36
N GLN A 43 -2.30 -6.96 -2.21
CA GLN A 43 -2.93 -5.66 -2.04
C GLN A 43 -2.14 -4.85 -1.04
N PHE A 44 -2.21 -3.54 -1.22
CA PHE A 44 -1.33 -2.65 -0.51
C PHE A 44 -1.95 -1.25 -0.44
N LEU A 45 -1.73 -0.59 0.69
CA LEU A 45 -2.35 0.65 1.10
C LEU A 45 -1.28 1.75 1.13
N GLY A 46 -1.51 2.86 0.44
CA GLY A 46 -0.76 4.10 0.61
C GLY A 46 -1.57 5.08 1.44
N GLU A 47 -0.96 5.71 2.43
CA GLU A 47 -1.57 6.76 3.26
C GLU A 47 -0.48 7.67 3.84
N TYR A 48 -0.85 8.86 4.32
CA TYR A 48 0.05 9.74 5.07
C TYR A 48 -0.04 9.47 6.57
N GLN A 49 1.11 9.51 7.25
CA GLN A 49 1.26 9.27 8.68
C GLN A 49 2.14 10.35 9.33
N GLY A 50 1.57 11.56 9.45
CA GLY A 50 2.26 12.71 10.02
C GLY A 50 3.21 13.38 9.03
N ASP A 51 4.14 14.16 9.58
CA ASP A 51 5.12 14.94 8.83
C ASP A 51 6.55 14.73 9.35
N SER A 52 7.50 15.23 8.57
CA SER A 52 8.92 15.25 8.93
C SER A 52 9.60 16.46 8.30
N LEU A 53 10.77 16.83 8.84
CA LEU A 53 11.61 17.90 8.32
C LEU A 53 12.79 17.32 7.55
N PHE A 54 13.02 17.83 6.35
CA PHE A 54 14.21 17.53 5.56
C PHE A 54 14.77 18.84 5.01
N ASN A 55 16.01 19.17 5.39
CA ASN A 55 16.68 20.44 5.04
C ASN A 55 15.85 21.70 5.32
N GLY A 56 15.13 21.72 6.45
CA GLY A 56 14.31 22.86 6.86
C GLY A 56 12.98 23.01 6.13
N VAL A 57 12.63 22.06 5.26
CA VAL A 57 11.34 22.00 4.56
C VAL A 57 10.49 20.87 5.14
N THR A 58 9.20 21.11 5.33
CA THR A 58 8.23 20.12 5.83
C THR A 58 7.74 19.22 4.71
N TYR A 59 7.71 17.92 4.98
CA TYR A 59 7.19 16.87 4.10
C TYR A 59 6.19 16.01 4.87
N LEU A 60 5.20 15.48 4.18
CA LEU A 60 4.34 14.44 4.72
C LEU A 60 5.02 13.08 4.61
N VAL A 61 4.84 12.27 5.66
CA VAL A 61 5.36 10.90 5.72
C VAL A 61 4.34 9.98 5.05
N MET A 62 4.60 9.62 3.80
CA MET A 62 3.80 8.62 3.08
C MET A 62 4.27 7.21 3.45
N ARG A 63 3.38 6.40 3.99
CA ARG A 63 3.62 5.00 4.24
C ARG A 63 3.14 4.19 3.05
N THR A 64 4.07 3.51 2.40
CA THR A 64 3.76 2.41 1.50
C THR A 64 4.23 1.10 2.15
N PRO A 65 3.60 -0.04 1.84
CA PRO A 65 3.97 -1.32 2.41
C PRO A 65 5.40 -1.70 2.01
N PRO A 66 6.04 -2.62 2.75
CA PRO A 66 7.48 -2.84 2.68
C PRO A 66 8.01 -3.21 1.29
N PHE A 67 7.17 -3.81 0.43
CA PHE A 67 7.54 -4.15 -0.95
C PHE A 67 7.36 -2.99 -1.95
N ALA A 68 6.69 -1.92 -1.54
CA ALA A 68 6.57 -0.63 -2.23
C ALA A 68 7.45 0.45 -1.58
N LEU A 69 8.49 0.01 -0.85
CA LEU A 69 9.65 0.78 -0.38
C LEU A 69 9.53 1.50 0.97
N GLY A 70 8.49 1.23 1.76
CA GLY A 70 8.44 1.72 3.15
C GLY A 70 8.03 3.18 3.26
N ILE A 71 8.75 3.96 4.07
CA ILE A 71 8.38 5.35 4.36
C ILE A 71 8.97 6.28 3.29
N ARG A 72 8.18 7.24 2.81
CA ARG A 72 8.61 8.31 1.88
C ARG A 72 8.24 9.68 2.43
N LEU A 73 9.07 10.67 2.17
CA LEU A 73 8.76 12.07 2.47
C LEU A 73 8.28 12.75 1.20
N VAL A 74 7.08 13.30 1.22
CA VAL A 74 6.40 13.87 0.06
C VAL A 74 5.98 15.30 0.37
N ARG A 75 6.19 16.21 -0.58
CA ARG A 75 5.60 17.55 -0.50
C ARG A 75 4.95 17.97 -1.82
N GLU A 76 3.96 18.83 -1.70
CA GLU A 76 3.30 19.50 -2.81
C GLU A 76 3.79 20.95 -2.88
N ASP A 77 4.25 21.36 -4.05
CA ASP A 77 4.38 22.76 -4.44
C ASP A 77 3.13 23.14 -5.24
N SER A 78 2.12 23.67 -4.55
CA SER A 78 0.83 23.99 -5.15
C SER A 78 0.90 25.19 -6.11
N ILE A 79 1.91 26.04 -5.98
CA ILE A 79 2.12 27.22 -6.84
C ILE A 79 2.65 26.75 -8.19
N ASN A 80 3.69 25.93 -8.19
CA ASN A 80 4.30 25.40 -9.40
C ASN A 80 3.62 24.12 -9.92
N LYS A 81 2.64 23.59 -9.18
CA LYS A 81 1.90 22.35 -9.45
C LYS A 81 2.82 21.14 -9.59
N LYS A 82 3.76 21.01 -8.65
CA LYS A 82 4.77 19.95 -8.63
C LYS A 82 4.69 19.14 -7.36
N ILE A 83 4.91 17.84 -7.47
CA ILE A 83 5.03 16.94 -6.33
C ILE A 83 6.47 16.48 -6.25
N TYR A 84 7.03 16.54 -5.05
CA TYR A 84 8.40 16.13 -4.78
C TYR A 84 8.41 14.99 -3.77
N VAL A 85 9.41 14.12 -3.90
CA VAL A 85 9.66 12.99 -3.00
C VAL A 85 11.13 12.95 -2.60
N ILE A 86 11.42 12.60 -1.35
CA ILE A 86 12.78 12.27 -0.92
C ILE A 86 13.05 10.79 -1.21
N ASP A 87 14.11 10.54 -1.97
CA ASP A 87 14.66 9.21 -2.24
C ASP A 87 16.11 9.16 -1.75
N ASP A 88 16.35 8.28 -0.79
CA ASP A 88 17.55 8.17 0.05
C ASP A 88 17.95 9.47 0.75
N THR A 89 18.62 10.38 0.03
CA THR A 89 19.18 11.63 0.55
C THR A 89 18.91 12.84 -0.36
N SER A 90 18.11 12.68 -1.41
CA SER A 90 17.88 13.73 -2.40
C SER A 90 16.39 13.95 -2.65
N GLU A 91 16.01 15.22 -2.80
CA GLU A 91 14.69 15.57 -3.30
C GLU A 91 14.63 15.34 -4.81
N LYS A 92 13.57 14.68 -5.26
CA LYS A 92 13.32 14.40 -6.67
C LYS A 92 11.90 14.80 -7.06
N LEU A 93 11.73 15.32 -8.28
CA LEU A 93 10.44 15.72 -8.84
C LEU A 93 9.62 14.50 -9.25
N LEU A 94 8.57 14.15 -8.51
CA LEU A 94 7.71 13.00 -8.75
C LEU A 94 6.67 13.27 -9.82
N TYR A 95 5.95 14.38 -9.73
CA TYR A 95 4.96 14.78 -10.72
C TYR A 95 5.11 16.25 -11.06
N ASP A 96 4.94 16.57 -12.34
CA ASP A 96 4.80 17.93 -12.84
C ASP A 96 3.46 18.05 -13.56
N PHE A 97 2.49 18.68 -12.89
CA PHE A 97 1.15 18.88 -13.42
C PHE A 97 1.05 20.12 -14.34
N THR A 98 2.18 20.68 -14.77
CA THR A 98 2.23 21.72 -15.81
C THR A 98 2.50 21.19 -17.21
N LEU A 99 2.94 19.92 -17.33
CA LEU A 99 3.26 19.31 -18.62
C LEU A 99 2.02 19.20 -19.52
N GLU A 100 2.19 19.45 -20.80
CA GLU A 100 1.18 19.31 -21.85
C GLU A 100 1.64 18.29 -22.90
N VAL A 101 0.77 17.95 -23.87
CA VAL A 101 1.09 16.98 -24.93
C VAL A 101 2.36 17.39 -25.68
N GLY A 102 3.31 16.46 -25.79
CA GLY A 102 4.61 16.69 -26.42
C GLY A 102 5.73 17.05 -25.43
N ASP A 103 5.41 17.49 -24.22
CA ASP A 103 6.42 17.77 -23.21
C ASP A 103 7.07 16.49 -22.68
N THR A 104 8.35 16.61 -22.33
CA THR A 104 9.15 15.51 -21.82
C THR A 104 9.31 15.56 -20.31
N PHE A 105 9.32 14.38 -19.69
CA PHE A 105 9.64 14.17 -18.29
C PHE A 105 10.73 13.12 -18.18
N SER A 106 11.72 13.34 -17.31
CA SER A 106 12.80 12.39 -17.10
C SER A 106 13.06 12.14 -15.63
N TYR A 107 13.44 10.91 -15.30
CA TYR A 107 13.91 10.56 -13.97
C TYR A 107 15.11 9.61 -14.04
N ILE A 108 15.91 9.61 -12.97
CA ILE A 108 17.02 8.67 -12.80
C ILE A 108 16.50 7.48 -12.02
N SER A 109 16.48 6.31 -12.65
CA SER A 109 16.10 5.05 -12.01
C SER A 109 17.08 4.65 -10.89
N PRO A 110 16.70 3.73 -10.00
CA PRO A 110 17.61 3.22 -8.96
C PRO A 110 18.90 2.61 -9.51
N THR A 111 18.90 2.14 -10.76
CA THR A 111 20.10 1.62 -11.45
C THR A 111 20.95 2.73 -12.09
N GLY A 112 20.64 4.00 -11.87
CA GLY A 112 21.36 5.16 -12.42
C GLY A 112 21.00 5.48 -13.89
N VAL A 113 20.08 4.74 -14.51
CA VAL A 113 19.69 4.96 -15.90
C VAL A 113 18.67 6.09 -15.97
N ILE A 114 18.91 7.07 -16.84
CA ILE A 114 17.96 8.14 -17.15
C ILE A 114 16.85 7.58 -18.03
N ASN A 115 15.61 7.67 -17.57
CA ASN A 115 14.43 7.29 -18.33
C ASN A 115 13.73 8.53 -18.85
N TYR A 116 13.38 8.50 -20.14
CA TYR A 116 12.69 9.60 -20.80
C TYR A 116 11.25 9.19 -21.13
N HIS A 117 10.35 10.10 -20.80
CA HIS A 117 8.92 9.96 -21.03
C HIS A 117 8.42 11.21 -21.74
N ILE A 118 7.38 11.02 -22.54
CA ILE A 118 6.69 12.10 -23.21
C ILE A 118 5.20 12.03 -22.84
N VAL A 119 4.59 13.19 -22.62
CA VAL A 119 3.14 13.27 -22.48
C VAL A 119 2.53 12.99 -23.86
N ASN A 120 1.97 11.80 -24.01
CA ASN A 120 1.39 11.34 -25.27
C ASN A 120 -0.05 11.84 -25.45
N LYS A 121 -0.79 11.99 -24.35
CA LYS A 121 -2.17 12.47 -24.35
C LYS A 121 -2.48 13.16 -23.03
N VAL A 122 -3.24 14.24 -23.11
CA VAL A 122 -3.91 14.87 -21.97
C VAL A 122 -5.41 14.79 -22.20
N ASP A 123 -6.14 14.25 -21.24
CA ASP A 123 -7.60 14.38 -21.18
C ASP A 123 -8.02 14.84 -19.78
N SER A 124 -9.31 14.73 -19.48
CA SER A 124 -9.86 15.19 -18.22
C SER A 124 -10.95 14.27 -17.73
N VAL A 125 -11.08 14.18 -16.42
CA VAL A 125 -12.15 13.47 -15.72
C VAL A 125 -12.79 14.40 -14.71
N GLN A 126 -14.12 14.34 -14.58
CA GLN A 126 -14.81 14.99 -13.49
C GLN A 126 -14.86 14.05 -12.28
N ILE A 127 -14.38 14.51 -11.12
CA ILE A 127 -14.37 13.82 -9.83
C ILE A 127 -15.05 14.72 -8.80
N ASP A 128 -16.15 14.26 -8.21
CA ASP A 128 -17.01 15.05 -7.30
C ASP A 128 -17.34 16.44 -7.86
N SER A 129 -17.75 16.47 -9.13
CA SER A 129 -18.07 17.68 -9.91
C SER A 129 -16.89 18.59 -10.28
N ILE A 130 -15.65 18.28 -9.88
CA ILE A 130 -14.43 19.04 -10.21
C ILE A 130 -13.65 18.36 -11.33
N TRP A 131 -13.17 19.14 -12.30
CA TRP A 131 -12.36 18.62 -13.40
C TRP A 131 -10.88 18.47 -13.01
N TYR A 132 -10.32 17.29 -13.26
CA TYR A 132 -8.91 16.97 -13.11
C TYR A 132 -8.32 16.60 -14.46
N LYS A 133 -7.11 17.10 -14.77
CA LYS A 133 -6.38 16.62 -15.94
C LYS A 133 -5.86 15.21 -15.69
N VAL A 134 -5.84 14.43 -16.75
CA VAL A 134 -5.26 13.09 -16.78
C VAL A 134 -4.20 13.08 -17.86
N ARG A 135 -2.98 12.68 -17.50
CA ARG A 135 -1.83 12.64 -18.40
C ARG A 135 -1.43 11.22 -18.66
N HIS A 136 -1.38 10.84 -19.93
CA HIS A 136 -0.87 9.55 -20.36
C HIS A 136 0.55 9.71 -20.87
N PHE A 137 1.49 9.10 -20.17
CA PHE A 137 2.90 9.12 -20.52
C PHE A 137 3.24 7.88 -21.35
N LYS A 138 3.98 8.11 -22.44
CA LYS A 138 4.67 7.07 -23.19
C LYS A 138 6.14 7.14 -22.82
N ASN A 139 6.74 6.00 -22.51
CA ASN A 139 8.19 5.94 -22.36
C ASN A 139 8.85 5.85 -23.75
N ILE A 140 9.95 6.57 -23.95
CA ILE A 140 10.72 6.59 -25.20
C ILE A 140 12.12 5.97 -25.06
N SER A 141 12.45 5.44 -23.87
CA SER A 141 13.73 4.83 -23.48
C SER A 141 13.64 3.34 -23.09
N GLY A 142 12.56 2.61 -23.45
CA GLY A 142 12.39 1.17 -23.18
C GLY A 142 11.66 0.78 -21.88
N GLY A 143 11.04 1.73 -21.20
CA GLY A 143 10.21 1.54 -20.01
C GLY A 143 8.70 1.46 -20.26
N PHE A 144 7.95 1.52 -19.18
CA PHE A 144 6.52 1.27 -19.11
C PHE A 144 5.70 2.57 -19.30
N PRO A 145 4.69 2.62 -20.19
CA PRO A 145 3.73 3.74 -20.21
C PRO A 145 2.95 3.83 -18.89
N TYR A 146 2.45 5.00 -18.54
CA TYR A 146 1.70 5.19 -17.29
C TYR A 146 0.71 6.35 -17.39
N THR A 147 -0.18 6.47 -16.42
CA THR A 147 -1.23 7.49 -16.39
C THR A 147 -1.24 8.18 -15.05
N VAL A 148 -1.20 9.51 -15.04
CA VAL A 148 -1.21 10.35 -13.84
C VAL A 148 -2.46 11.20 -13.83
N ILE A 149 -3.17 11.20 -12.72
CA ILE A 149 -4.34 12.04 -12.47
C ILE A 149 -3.90 13.18 -11.56
N ASP A 150 -4.20 14.42 -11.94
CA ASP A 150 -3.87 15.59 -11.13
C ASP A 150 -4.29 15.41 -9.67
N ASN A 151 -3.36 15.67 -8.76
CA ASN A 151 -3.55 15.60 -7.30
C ASN A 151 -3.99 14.23 -6.72
N ILE A 152 -4.14 13.19 -7.55
CA ILE A 152 -4.38 11.80 -7.09
C ILE A 152 -3.12 10.96 -7.32
N GLY A 153 -2.37 11.20 -8.40
CA GLY A 153 -1.13 10.48 -8.70
C GLY A 153 -1.28 9.42 -9.80
N CYS A 154 -0.30 8.52 -9.89
CA CYS A 154 -0.21 7.56 -10.98
C CYS A 154 -1.04 6.29 -10.74
N THR A 155 -1.82 5.89 -11.74
CA THR A 155 -2.63 4.65 -11.70
C THR A 155 -1.77 3.38 -11.66
N GLY A 156 -0.49 3.49 -11.99
CA GLY A 156 0.50 2.41 -11.98
C GLY A 156 1.39 2.37 -10.73
N GLY A 157 1.07 3.15 -9.70
CA GLY A 157 1.81 3.19 -8.44
C GLY A 157 2.01 4.61 -7.94
N ILE A 158 1.76 4.88 -6.65
CA ILE A 158 1.74 6.25 -6.11
C ILE A 158 3.08 7.01 -6.26
N THR A 159 4.20 6.29 -6.29
CA THR A 159 5.56 6.83 -6.50
C THR A 159 6.12 6.53 -7.89
N PHE A 160 5.30 6.04 -8.82
CA PHE A 160 5.71 5.79 -10.20
C PHE A 160 5.84 7.12 -10.97
N PRO A 161 6.88 7.34 -11.80
CA PRO A 161 7.77 6.32 -12.37
C PRO A 161 9.11 6.12 -11.66
N PHE A 162 9.42 6.85 -10.58
CA PHE A 162 10.75 6.77 -9.93
C PHE A 162 11.21 5.37 -9.61
N TRP A 163 10.27 4.48 -9.28
CA TRP A 163 10.57 3.11 -8.89
C TRP A 163 9.79 2.10 -9.73
N THR A 164 10.35 1.81 -10.91
CA THR A 164 10.07 0.58 -11.64
C THR A 164 11.00 -0.50 -11.08
N TYR A 165 10.47 -1.57 -10.47
CA TYR A 165 11.27 -2.80 -10.40
C TYR A 165 11.58 -3.20 -11.84
N THR A 166 12.86 -3.35 -12.16
CA THR A 166 13.39 -3.60 -13.52
C THR A 166 13.06 -5.00 -14.05
N THR A 167 12.30 -5.80 -13.30
CA THR A 167 11.87 -7.12 -13.73
C THR A 167 10.49 -7.04 -14.35
N THR A 168 10.33 -7.63 -15.54
CA THR A 168 9.11 -7.73 -16.39
C THR A 168 7.87 -8.33 -15.73
N VAL A 169 7.90 -8.58 -14.42
CA VAL A 169 6.89 -9.33 -13.68
C VAL A 169 6.21 -8.51 -12.59
N TYR A 170 6.56 -7.23 -12.39
CA TYR A 170 5.96 -6.38 -11.36
C TYR A 170 5.06 -5.29 -11.95
N PHE A 171 3.76 -5.41 -11.71
CA PHE A 171 2.77 -4.41 -12.11
C PHE A 171 1.97 -3.99 -10.89
N GLN A 172 1.80 -2.68 -10.69
CA GLN A 172 0.87 -2.13 -9.72
C GLN A 172 -0.32 -1.50 -10.45
N ARG A 173 -1.49 -1.54 -9.83
CA ARG A 173 -2.70 -0.92 -10.34
C ARG A 173 -3.48 -0.28 -9.20
N LEU A 174 -3.81 1.00 -9.36
CA LEU A 174 -4.72 1.72 -8.46
C LEU A 174 -6.13 1.15 -8.63
N ASN A 175 -6.65 0.57 -7.56
CA ASN A 175 -7.97 -0.02 -7.51
C ASN A 175 -8.97 0.91 -6.85
N CYS A 176 -8.60 1.48 -5.70
CA CYS A 176 -9.40 2.51 -5.02
C CYS A 176 -8.56 3.71 -4.66
N PHE A 177 -9.24 4.83 -4.64
CA PHE A 177 -8.81 6.05 -4.00
C PHE A 177 -9.94 6.54 -3.08
N PHE A 178 -9.59 6.83 -1.84
CA PHE A 178 -10.47 7.49 -0.89
C PHE A 178 -9.90 8.87 -0.57
N ASN A 179 -10.80 9.84 -0.41
CA ASN A 179 -10.51 11.15 0.15
C ASN A 179 -11.59 11.44 1.20
N ASN A 180 -11.18 11.95 2.37
CA ASN A 180 -12.09 12.21 3.49
C ASN A 180 -12.97 10.99 3.87
N ARG A 181 -12.38 9.78 3.86
CA ARG A 181 -13.05 8.48 4.13
C ARG A 181 -14.16 8.10 3.16
N SER A 182 -14.36 8.87 2.10
CA SER A 182 -15.34 8.61 1.04
C SER A 182 -14.62 8.22 -0.25
N LYS A 183 -15.34 7.57 -1.17
CA LYS A 183 -14.83 7.31 -2.53
C LYS A 183 -15.32 8.45 -3.43
N PRO A 184 -14.42 9.29 -3.97
CA PRO A 184 -14.83 10.30 -4.92
C PRO A 184 -15.50 9.69 -6.15
N ILE A 185 -16.60 10.30 -6.59
CA ILE A 185 -17.40 9.82 -7.72
C ILE A 185 -16.79 10.33 -9.01
N MET A 186 -16.47 9.40 -9.92
CA MET A 186 -15.91 9.70 -11.23
C MET A 186 -17.00 9.69 -12.30
N SER A 187 -16.98 10.70 -13.18
CA SER A 187 -17.89 10.80 -14.33
C SER A 187 -17.65 9.73 -15.39
N ASN A 188 -16.39 9.31 -15.58
CA ASN A 188 -16.02 8.31 -16.57
C ASN A 188 -14.80 7.50 -16.13
N ALA A 189 -14.68 6.31 -16.71
CA ALA A 189 -13.53 5.45 -16.53
C ALA A 189 -12.27 6.07 -17.18
N ILE A 190 -11.13 5.96 -16.51
CA ILE A 190 -9.82 6.36 -17.05
C ILE A 190 -9.12 5.15 -17.65
N SER A 191 -8.74 5.26 -18.92
CA SER A 191 -7.94 4.23 -19.60
C SER A 191 -6.56 4.12 -18.94
N THR A 192 -6.15 2.90 -18.62
CA THR A 192 -4.81 2.62 -18.08
C THR A 192 -4.00 1.78 -19.09
N PRO A 193 -2.67 1.92 -19.15
CA PRO A 193 -1.86 1.20 -20.12
C PRO A 193 -1.81 -0.33 -19.92
N TYR A 194 -2.19 -0.84 -18.74
CA TYR A 194 -2.04 -2.26 -18.35
C TYR A 194 -3.38 -2.99 -18.19
N GLY A 195 -4.43 -2.51 -18.87
CA GLY A 195 -5.70 -3.20 -18.95
C GLY A 195 -6.83 -2.42 -18.30
N LEU A 196 -7.50 -3.05 -17.32
CA LEU A 196 -8.80 -2.62 -16.81
C LEU A 196 -8.79 -1.12 -16.41
N PRO A 197 -9.79 -0.34 -16.85
CA PRO A 197 -9.83 1.08 -16.58
C PRO A 197 -10.03 1.36 -15.09
N PHE A 198 -9.67 2.57 -14.66
CA PHE A 198 -9.88 3.03 -13.29
C PHE A 198 -11.20 3.81 -13.22
N THR A 199 -12.16 3.33 -12.42
CA THR A 199 -13.49 3.96 -12.24
C THR A 199 -13.75 4.41 -10.80
N ASN A 200 -12.86 4.04 -9.85
CA ASN A 200 -12.99 4.24 -8.40
C ASN A 200 -14.26 3.64 -7.74
N THR A 201 -15.24 3.20 -8.52
CA THR A 201 -16.44 2.48 -8.07
C THR A 201 -16.24 0.98 -8.24
N ASP A 202 -16.09 0.52 -9.48
CA ASP A 202 -16.02 -0.90 -9.83
C ASP A 202 -14.63 -1.46 -9.58
N SER A 203 -13.59 -0.65 -9.80
CA SER A 203 -12.20 -1.03 -9.54
C SER A 203 -11.92 -1.31 -8.06
N CYS A 204 -12.80 -0.86 -7.16
CA CYS A 204 -12.69 -1.14 -5.73
C CYS A 204 -13.10 -2.53 -5.30
N TYR A 205 -13.91 -3.21 -6.10
CA TYR A 205 -14.43 -4.54 -5.80
C TYR A 205 -13.59 -5.65 -6.40
N VAL A 206 -12.35 -5.36 -6.80
CA VAL A 206 -11.40 -6.41 -7.19
C VAL A 206 -11.03 -7.16 -5.92
N SER A 207 -11.84 -8.17 -5.57
CA SER A 207 -11.35 -9.28 -4.79
C SER A 207 -10.22 -9.85 -5.62
N VAL A 208 -9.01 -9.81 -5.07
CA VAL A 208 -8.04 -10.82 -5.48
C VAL A 208 -8.68 -12.08 -4.95
N GLY A 209 -9.48 -12.75 -5.80
CA GLY A 209 -10.20 -13.97 -5.44
C GLY A 209 -9.21 -14.83 -4.70
N ASP A 210 -9.53 -15.11 -3.43
CA ASP A 210 -8.56 -15.33 -2.36
C ASP A 210 -7.20 -15.61 -2.95
N VAL A 211 -6.25 -14.66 -2.79
CA VAL A 211 -4.90 -15.14 -2.55
C VAL A 211 -5.17 -16.22 -1.51
N VAL A 212 -4.89 -17.48 -1.86
CA VAL A 212 -4.58 -18.47 -0.85
C VAL A 212 -3.40 -17.80 -0.18
N GLY A 213 -3.69 -16.86 0.73
CA GLY A 213 -2.72 -16.17 1.53
C GLY A 213 -1.96 -17.34 2.04
N GLU A 214 -0.64 -17.35 1.80
CA GLU A 214 0.23 -18.36 2.37
C GLU A 214 -0.38 -18.71 3.71
N LYS A 215 -1.00 -19.92 3.81
CA LYS A 215 -1.93 -20.22 4.91
C LYS A 215 -1.21 -19.72 6.14
N ASP A 216 -1.81 -18.71 6.79
CA ASP A 216 -1.17 -17.83 7.78
C ASP A 216 0.00 -18.61 8.40
N ASP A 217 1.26 -18.28 8.08
CA ASP A 217 2.46 -19.08 8.44
C ASP A 217 2.73 -18.97 9.95
N LYS A 218 1.67 -19.13 10.73
CA LYS A 218 1.48 -18.86 12.12
C LYS A 218 0.70 -20.03 12.69
N VAL A 219 1.13 -20.43 13.88
CA VAL A 219 0.39 -21.35 14.72
C VAL A 219 -0.63 -20.53 15.50
N SER A 220 -1.90 -20.94 15.50
CA SER A 220 -2.96 -20.32 16.30
C SER A 220 -3.49 -21.32 17.33
N ILE A 221 -3.98 -20.83 18.47
CA ILE A 221 -4.51 -21.67 19.55
C ILE A 221 -5.88 -21.13 19.94
N SER A 222 -6.89 -22.00 19.95
CA SER A 222 -8.25 -21.64 20.35
C SER A 222 -8.95 -22.78 21.11
N PRO A 223 -9.64 -22.51 22.22
CA PRO A 223 -9.67 -21.23 22.93
C PRO A 223 -8.32 -20.84 23.54
N HIS A 224 -8.16 -19.56 23.91
CA HIS A 224 -7.02 -19.06 24.66
C HIS A 224 -7.49 -17.95 25.62
N PRO A 225 -7.34 -18.09 26.94
CA PRO A 225 -6.62 -19.13 27.69
C PRO A 225 -7.18 -20.56 27.58
N VAL A 226 -6.36 -21.56 27.88
CA VAL A 226 -6.72 -22.99 27.83
C VAL A 226 -7.27 -23.44 29.18
N THR A 227 -8.58 -23.67 29.27
CA THR A 227 -9.27 -24.06 30.52
C THR A 227 -9.56 -25.55 30.63
N SER A 228 -9.52 -26.30 29.52
CA SER A 228 -9.72 -27.75 29.50
C SER A 228 -9.02 -28.38 28.31
N VAL A 229 -9.50 -28.05 27.10
CA VAL A 229 -8.92 -28.47 25.84
C VAL A 229 -8.81 -27.26 24.91
N SER A 230 -7.73 -27.18 24.15
CA SER A 230 -7.59 -26.19 23.08
C SER A 230 -6.97 -26.79 21.85
N THR A 231 -7.38 -26.30 20.69
CA THR A 231 -6.85 -26.75 19.41
C THR A 231 -5.78 -25.77 18.96
N MET A 232 -4.55 -26.29 18.83
CA MET A 232 -3.46 -25.62 18.14
C MET A 232 -3.57 -25.92 16.64
N SER A 233 -3.90 -24.92 15.82
CA SER A 233 -3.92 -25.03 14.37
C SER A 233 -2.53 -24.70 13.82
N LEU A 234 -1.98 -25.60 13.01
CA LEU A 234 -0.69 -25.47 12.36
C LEU A 234 -0.86 -24.72 11.01
N PRO A 235 0.18 -24.01 10.54
CA PRO A 235 0.12 -23.23 9.30
C PRO A 235 -0.18 -24.10 8.06
N TYR A 236 0.17 -25.38 8.08
CA TYR A 236 -0.14 -26.35 7.04
C TYR A 236 -0.05 -27.77 7.60
N LEU A 237 -0.39 -28.76 6.77
CA LEU A 237 -0.19 -30.18 7.08
C LEU A 237 1.31 -30.47 7.23
N MET A 238 1.79 -30.60 8.46
CA MET A 238 3.19 -30.91 8.75
C MET A 238 3.41 -32.42 8.60
N LYS A 239 4.28 -32.80 7.66
CA LYS A 239 4.63 -34.21 7.42
C LYS A 239 5.42 -34.79 8.59
N GLU A 240 6.38 -34.03 9.09
CA GLU A 240 7.23 -34.39 10.23
C GLU A 240 7.66 -33.13 10.99
N ALA A 241 7.24 -33.04 12.24
CA ALA A 241 7.59 -31.91 13.11
C ALA A 241 7.65 -32.34 14.59
N THR A 242 8.26 -31.51 15.42
CA THR A 242 8.36 -31.70 16.88
C THR A 242 7.72 -30.52 17.60
N TYR A 243 6.70 -30.80 18.42
CA TYR A 243 6.13 -29.85 19.37
C TYR A 243 6.83 -30.01 20.73
N THR A 244 7.25 -28.91 21.33
CA THR A 244 7.84 -28.86 22.66
C THR A 244 7.22 -27.72 23.47
N LEU A 245 6.87 -27.98 24.72
CA LEU A 245 6.31 -27.00 25.66
C LEU A 245 7.27 -26.81 26.84
N TYR A 246 7.46 -25.56 27.24
CA TYR A 246 8.29 -25.14 28.36
C TYR A 246 7.46 -24.34 29.35
N ASN A 247 7.70 -24.52 30.64
CA ASN A 247 7.13 -23.64 31.67
C ASN A 247 7.90 -22.30 31.76
N ALA A 248 7.42 -21.39 32.60
CA ALA A 248 8.06 -20.07 32.80
C ALA A 248 9.51 -20.14 33.36
N MET A 249 9.92 -21.26 33.94
CA MET A 249 11.30 -21.50 34.39
C MET A 249 12.21 -22.06 33.30
N GLY A 250 11.71 -22.24 32.07
CA GLY A 250 12.45 -22.83 30.96
C GLY A 250 12.58 -24.35 31.03
N GLN A 251 11.88 -25.01 31.94
CA GLN A 251 11.88 -26.48 32.04
C GLN A 251 10.94 -27.04 30.97
N LYS A 252 11.41 -28.08 30.25
CA LYS A 252 10.59 -28.80 29.27
C LYS A 252 9.54 -29.63 30.00
N VAL A 253 8.27 -29.31 29.79
CA VAL A 253 7.13 -29.99 30.44
C VAL A 253 6.49 -31.04 29.53
N GLU A 254 6.60 -30.86 28.21
CA GLU A 254 5.99 -31.77 27.25
C GLU A 254 6.75 -31.74 25.91
N GLN A 255 6.78 -32.89 25.24
CA GLN A 255 7.30 -33.01 23.88
C GLN A 255 6.49 -34.07 23.12
N ARG A 256 6.07 -33.75 21.89
CA ARG A 256 5.33 -34.66 21.01
C ARG A 256 5.85 -34.58 19.58
N THR A 257 5.85 -35.71 18.88
CA THR A 257 6.09 -35.74 17.43
C THR A 257 4.77 -35.54 16.69
N ILE A 258 4.78 -34.71 15.66
CA ILE A 258 3.66 -34.41 14.77
C ILE A 258 3.95 -35.08 13.43
N ARG A 259 3.01 -35.91 12.95
CA ARG A 259 3.11 -36.61 11.66
C ARG A 259 1.83 -36.50 10.87
N ASN A 260 1.90 -35.87 9.70
CA ASN A 260 0.76 -35.62 8.81
C ASN A 260 -0.44 -35.03 9.55
N LEU A 261 -0.20 -34.01 10.38
CA LEU A 261 -1.26 -33.27 11.08
C LEU A 261 -1.20 -31.79 10.73
N ASP A 262 -2.36 -31.16 10.70
CA ASP A 262 -2.54 -29.72 10.59
C ASP A 262 -3.13 -29.11 11.88
N LYS A 263 -3.46 -29.95 12.88
CA LYS A 263 -3.99 -29.56 14.20
C LYS A 263 -3.46 -30.45 15.30
N LEU A 264 -3.26 -29.89 16.49
CA LEU A 264 -2.88 -30.58 17.72
C LEU A 264 -3.87 -30.24 18.84
N GLN A 265 -4.35 -31.24 19.56
CA GLN A 265 -5.14 -31.04 20.77
C GLN A 265 -4.21 -30.84 21.98
N LEU A 266 -4.33 -29.67 22.61
CA LEU A 266 -3.68 -29.29 23.85
C LEU A 266 -4.59 -29.63 25.02
N GLN A 267 -4.05 -30.36 25.99
CA GLN A 267 -4.71 -30.67 27.25
C GLN A 267 -4.27 -29.66 28.31
N GLN A 268 -5.13 -29.38 29.28
CA GLN A 268 -4.83 -28.48 30.39
C GLN A 268 -3.57 -28.94 31.15
N HIS A 269 -2.70 -27.98 31.47
CA HIS A 269 -1.57 -28.13 32.40
C HIS A 269 -1.83 -27.26 33.64
N ASN A 270 -0.97 -27.34 34.66
CA ASN A 270 -1.07 -26.46 35.84
C ASN A 270 -1.15 -24.98 35.42
N THR A 271 -2.04 -24.23 36.08
CA THR A 271 -2.29 -22.80 35.81
C THR A 271 -0.97 -22.02 35.71
N GLY A 272 -0.82 -21.24 34.63
CA GLY A 272 0.39 -20.46 34.42
C GLY A 272 0.71 -20.17 32.96
N VAL A 273 1.86 -19.53 32.75
CA VAL A 273 2.38 -19.15 31.43
C VAL A 273 3.41 -20.17 30.94
N TYR A 274 3.25 -20.60 29.70
CA TYR A 274 4.10 -21.57 29.02
C TYR A 274 4.53 -21.04 27.67
N TYR A 275 5.61 -21.60 27.14
CA TYR A 275 6.16 -21.26 25.84
C TYR A 275 6.24 -22.53 24.98
N TYR A 276 5.77 -22.45 23.74
CA TYR A 276 5.84 -23.57 22.82
C TYR A 276 6.84 -23.32 21.70
N ILE A 277 7.38 -24.41 21.16
CA ILE A 277 8.15 -24.46 19.92
C ILE A 277 7.58 -25.61 19.07
N VAL A 278 7.25 -25.33 17.80
CA VAL A 278 6.95 -26.34 16.79
C VAL A 278 8.05 -26.28 15.72
N SER A 279 8.89 -27.30 15.63
CA SER A 279 9.97 -27.41 14.64
C SER A 279 9.55 -28.33 13.50
N ASP A 280 9.41 -27.81 12.28
CA ASP A 280 9.21 -28.58 11.06
C ASP A 280 10.57 -29.04 10.52
N GLU A 281 10.82 -30.35 10.59
CA GLU A 281 12.08 -30.96 10.19
C GLU A 281 12.24 -31.02 8.67
N VAL A 282 11.12 -31.05 7.92
CA VAL A 282 11.14 -31.12 6.45
C VAL A 282 11.44 -29.77 5.84
N LYS A 283 10.86 -28.69 6.38
CA LYS A 283 11.07 -27.32 5.89
C LYS A 283 12.17 -26.57 6.64
N GLY A 284 12.72 -27.13 7.71
CA GLY A 284 13.73 -26.47 8.55
C GLY A 284 13.23 -25.18 9.19
N LYS A 285 11.92 -25.08 9.48
CA LYS A 285 11.28 -23.90 10.07
C LYS A 285 10.88 -24.18 11.53
N ALA A 286 10.87 -23.14 12.36
CA ALA A 286 10.38 -23.24 13.73
C ALA A 286 9.37 -22.12 14.05
N TYR A 287 8.27 -22.49 14.69
CA TYR A 287 7.22 -21.59 15.15
C TYR A 287 7.25 -21.52 16.67
N ARG A 288 7.11 -20.31 17.23
CA ARG A 288 7.22 -20.09 18.67
C ARG A 288 6.08 -19.21 19.15
N GLY A 289 5.64 -19.43 20.38
CA GLY A 289 4.64 -18.58 21.00
C GLY A 289 4.42 -18.89 22.46
N LYS A 290 3.40 -18.25 23.03
CA LYS A 290 3.01 -18.34 24.44
C LYS A 290 1.66 -19.05 24.55
N ILE A 291 1.50 -19.85 25.61
CA ILE A 291 0.23 -20.48 26.02
C ILE A 291 -0.05 -20.07 27.47
N ILE A 292 -1.32 -19.81 27.79
CA ILE A 292 -1.79 -19.53 29.15
C ILE A 292 -2.76 -20.67 29.46
N PHE A 293 -2.48 -21.41 30.53
CA PHE A 293 -3.41 -22.38 31.10
C PHE A 293 -4.07 -21.74 32.31
N GLU A 294 -5.39 -21.84 32.39
CA GLU A 294 -6.21 -21.36 33.51
C GLU A 294 -6.85 -22.54 34.23
#